data_AF-A0A820MNC0-F1
#
_entry.id   AF-A0A820MNC0-F1
#
_cell.length_a   1.000
_cell.length_b   1.000
_cell.length_c   1.000
_cell.angle_alpha   90.00
_cell.angle_beta   90.00
_cell.angle_gamma   90.00
#
_symmetry.space_group_name_H-M   'P 1'
#
loop_
_entity.id
_entity.type
_entity.pdbx_description
1 polymer ?
#
loop_
_entity_poly.entity_id
_entity_poly.type
_entity_poly.pdbx_seq_one_letter_code
_entity_poly.pdbx_strand_id
1 'polypeptide(L)'
;MPPLQTKAEPKPPSSQLIEKRLIPPLQTKAELKLPASQLIEKSSIPPLPTKAELKPPSLQSIEKSLEPPLLRTQESNLSSIQSQEKEPIRDYYVLNGSKFWITNGPDADVLVVYAKTAPNSEKPQHGISAFIVEKDMEGFSTGKKLDKMGMRGSNTSELIFEDCKVPAKNLLGKENRGVYVLMSGLDFERLVLAAGPVGLMQACCDIAFEYAHARKQFDKPIGTYQLIQAKMADMYTTLNACRSYLYTTAKAVDKNIISNKDCAGVILYCAEKATQLCLDGIQILGGNGYINDYPTSRLLRDAKLYEIGAGTSEVRRLLIGRSLNAEYGIKS
;
A
#
# COMPACT_ATOMS: atom_id res chain seq x y z
N MET A 1 -38.44 -25.67 -32.76
CA MET A 1 -37.04 -25.82 -33.20
C MET A 1 -36.37 -26.83 -32.27
N PRO A 2 -35.79 -27.93 -32.77
CA PRO A 2 -35.08 -28.89 -31.92
C PRO A 2 -33.71 -28.32 -31.50
N PRO A 3 -33.17 -28.70 -30.33
CA PRO A 3 -31.88 -28.19 -29.84
C PRO A 3 -30.70 -28.82 -30.59
N LEU A 4 -29.74 -27.98 -30.98
CA LEU A 4 -28.47 -28.35 -31.58
C LEU A 4 -27.57 -29.04 -30.54
N GLN A 5 -27.14 -30.25 -30.87
CA GLN A 5 -26.11 -31.00 -30.14
C GLN A 5 -24.76 -30.28 -30.28
N THR A 6 -24.14 -29.92 -29.15
CA THR A 6 -22.76 -29.43 -29.12
C THR A 6 -21.79 -30.61 -29.10
N LYS A 7 -20.94 -30.70 -30.12
CA LYS A 7 -19.78 -31.61 -30.13
C LYS A 7 -18.73 -31.06 -29.15
N ALA A 8 -18.18 -31.93 -28.32
CA ALA A 8 -17.07 -31.62 -27.42
C ALA A 8 -15.78 -31.34 -28.21
N GLU A 9 -15.10 -30.24 -27.92
CA GLU A 9 -13.75 -29.93 -28.40
C GLU A 9 -12.67 -30.50 -27.45
N PRO A 10 -11.48 -30.85 -27.95
CA PRO A 10 -10.48 -31.57 -27.18
C PRO A 10 -9.70 -30.65 -26.21
N LYS A 11 -9.39 -31.18 -25.02
CA LYS A 11 -8.47 -30.55 -24.05
C LYS A 11 -7.06 -30.44 -24.65
N PRO A 12 -6.31 -29.34 -24.41
CA PRO A 12 -4.90 -29.26 -24.79
C PRO A 12 -4.03 -30.09 -23.83
N PRO A 13 -2.89 -30.64 -24.31
CA PRO A 13 -2.03 -31.51 -23.52
C PRO A 13 -1.17 -30.73 -22.51
N SER A 14 -0.96 -31.33 -21.34
CA SER A 14 -0.01 -30.88 -20.33
C SER A 14 1.42 -30.97 -20.85
N SER A 15 2.17 -29.86 -20.82
CA SER A 15 3.60 -29.85 -21.16
C SER A 15 4.46 -29.36 -19.99
N GLN A 16 5.36 -30.25 -19.60
CA GLN A 16 6.49 -30.02 -18.72
C GLN A 16 7.57 -29.21 -19.44
N LEU A 17 8.25 -28.35 -18.65
CA LEU A 17 9.66 -27.93 -18.71
C LEU A 17 10.45 -28.19 -20.00
N ILE A 18 10.87 -27.13 -20.70
CA ILE A 18 12.16 -27.05 -21.41
C ILE A 18 12.78 -25.64 -21.27
N GLU A 19 14.09 -25.65 -21.07
CA GLU A 19 15.02 -24.57 -20.72
C GLU A 19 15.26 -23.47 -21.78
N LYS A 20 15.74 -22.32 -21.26
CA LYS A 20 16.66 -21.31 -21.81
C LYS A 20 16.91 -21.26 -23.32
N ARG A 21 16.72 -20.07 -23.92
CA ARG A 21 17.61 -19.48 -24.94
C ARG A 21 17.48 -17.95 -24.99
N LEU A 22 18.62 -17.26 -24.81
CA LEU A 22 18.81 -15.84 -25.09
C LEU A 22 18.72 -15.57 -26.60
N ILE A 23 18.25 -14.37 -26.99
CA ILE A 23 18.40 -13.79 -28.34
C ILE A 23 19.08 -12.41 -28.20
N PRO A 24 20.05 -12.03 -29.07
CA PRO A 24 20.85 -10.79 -28.96
C PRO A 24 20.20 -9.57 -29.64
N PRO A 25 20.71 -8.33 -29.42
CA PRO A 25 20.10 -7.11 -29.93
C PRO A 25 20.46 -6.84 -31.41
N LEU A 26 19.46 -6.47 -32.21
CA LEU A 26 19.64 -5.93 -33.55
C LEU A 26 20.00 -4.44 -33.48
N GLN A 27 21.16 -4.10 -34.03
CA GLN A 27 21.52 -2.75 -34.47
C GLN A 27 20.95 -2.49 -35.85
N THR A 28 20.28 -1.35 -36.05
CA THR A 28 20.23 -0.66 -37.35
C THR A 28 20.15 0.84 -37.14
N LYS A 29 21.16 1.54 -37.66
CA LYS A 29 21.20 2.99 -37.87
C LYS A 29 20.40 3.32 -39.14
N ALA A 30 19.56 4.36 -39.08
CA ALA A 30 19.21 5.17 -40.23
C ALA A 30 19.09 6.63 -39.74
N GLU A 31 19.94 7.51 -40.28
CA GLU A 31 19.93 8.95 -40.03
C GLU A 31 18.90 9.64 -40.94
N LEU A 32 18.10 10.53 -40.37
CA LEU A 32 17.35 11.56 -41.09
C LEU A 32 17.44 12.86 -40.26
N LYS A 33 17.95 13.93 -40.87
CA LYS A 33 18.21 15.23 -40.23
C LYS A 33 17.03 16.21 -40.41
N LEU A 34 16.85 17.04 -39.37
CA LEU A 34 16.17 18.36 -39.24
C LEU A 34 14.80 18.37 -38.50
N PRO A 35 14.40 19.48 -37.82
CA PRO A 35 14.95 19.94 -36.54
C PRO A 35 13.90 20.37 -35.48
N ALA A 36 14.34 20.43 -34.22
CA ALA A 36 13.86 21.27 -33.11
C ALA A 36 12.35 21.32 -32.77
N SER A 37 11.82 20.25 -32.18
CA SER A 37 11.00 20.32 -30.96
C SER A 37 10.78 18.92 -30.41
N GLN A 38 10.97 18.75 -29.09
CA GLN A 38 10.78 17.51 -28.31
C GLN A 38 11.94 16.48 -28.36
N LEU A 39 12.49 16.17 -27.18
CA LEU A 39 13.03 14.88 -26.71
C LEU A 39 13.44 15.11 -25.24
N ILE A 40 12.54 14.91 -24.27
CA ILE A 40 12.39 13.67 -23.48
C ILE A 40 13.75 13.22 -22.92
N GLU A 41 14.08 13.71 -21.73
CA GLU A 41 15.07 13.10 -20.85
C GLU A 41 14.66 11.66 -20.57
N LYS A 42 15.50 10.72 -20.97
CA LYS A 42 15.44 9.32 -20.51
C LYS A 42 15.66 9.31 -19.01
N SER A 43 14.59 9.11 -18.23
CA SER A 43 14.72 8.81 -16.81
C SER A 43 15.41 7.46 -16.64
N SER A 44 16.65 7.50 -16.20
CA SER A 44 17.42 6.32 -15.84
C SER A 44 17.00 5.92 -14.43
N ILE A 45 16.15 4.92 -14.28
CA ILE A 45 15.83 4.32 -12.98
C ILE A 45 17.10 3.59 -12.50
N PRO A 46 17.68 3.93 -11.34
CA PRO A 46 18.81 3.18 -10.81
C PRO A 46 18.38 1.75 -10.44
N PRO A 47 19.24 0.73 -10.65
CA PRO A 47 18.91 -0.65 -10.32
C PRO A 47 18.74 -0.82 -8.79
N LEU A 48 17.77 -1.66 -8.41
CA LEU A 48 17.54 -2.04 -7.02
C LEU A 48 18.78 -2.74 -6.42
N PRO A 49 19.15 -2.46 -5.16
CA PRO A 49 20.26 -3.14 -4.50
C PRO A 49 19.98 -4.64 -4.37
N THR A 50 21.01 -5.46 -4.62
CA THR A 50 20.97 -6.92 -4.50
C THR A 50 20.83 -7.36 -3.03
N LYS A 51 20.16 -8.49 -2.80
CA LYS A 51 19.79 -9.11 -1.50
C LYS A 51 20.92 -9.31 -0.46
N ALA A 52 22.17 -8.94 -0.74
CA ALA A 52 23.33 -9.30 0.07
C ALA A 52 23.76 -8.26 1.14
N GLU A 53 23.07 -7.12 1.28
CA GLU A 53 23.52 -6.03 2.18
C GLU A 53 22.51 -5.57 3.25
N LEU A 54 21.50 -6.37 3.58
CA LEU A 54 20.55 -6.04 4.66
C LEU A 54 20.89 -6.84 5.93
N LYS A 55 21.80 -6.31 6.76
CA LYS A 55 21.82 -6.65 8.20
C LYS A 55 20.78 -5.78 8.92
N PRO A 56 20.02 -6.30 9.89
CA PRO A 56 19.13 -5.48 10.68
C PRO A 56 19.94 -4.41 11.44
N PRO A 57 19.52 -3.13 11.41
CA PRO A 57 20.23 -2.06 12.10
C PRO A 57 20.17 -2.26 13.62
N SER A 58 21.28 -1.95 14.30
CA SER A 58 21.34 -1.85 15.76
C SER A 58 20.38 -0.77 16.30
N LEU A 59 19.96 -0.88 17.57
CA LEU A 59 19.10 0.12 18.24
C LEU A 59 19.64 1.56 18.12
N GLN A 60 20.97 1.76 18.20
CA GLN A 60 21.61 3.08 18.04
C GLN A 60 21.55 3.64 16.61
N SER A 61 21.49 2.77 15.60
CA SER A 61 21.32 3.19 14.19
C SER A 61 19.87 3.54 13.85
N ILE A 62 18.89 2.98 14.55
CA ILE A 62 17.46 3.33 14.41
C ILE A 62 17.19 4.73 15.00
N GLU A 63 17.88 5.11 16.07
CA GLU A 63 17.75 6.46 16.67
C GLU A 63 18.39 7.57 15.82
N LYS A 64 19.45 7.27 15.04
CA LYS A 64 20.17 8.25 14.21
C LYS A 64 19.64 8.40 12.77
N SER A 65 18.92 7.40 12.26
CA SER A 65 18.29 7.45 10.92
C SER A 65 16.78 7.60 11.06
N LEU A 66 16.30 8.83 11.17
CA LEU A 66 14.87 9.13 11.02
C LEU A 66 14.47 9.11 9.54
N GLU A 67 14.38 7.89 9.00
CA GLU A 67 13.66 7.38 7.80
C GLU A 67 14.20 5.94 7.59
N PRO A 68 13.41 4.85 7.37
CA PRO A 68 12.12 4.73 6.65
C PRO A 68 11.14 3.65 7.28
N PRO A 69 10.38 2.81 6.53
CA PRO A 69 9.01 2.42 6.84
C PRO A 69 8.91 1.33 7.93
N LEU A 70 8.94 1.73 9.20
CA LEU A 70 8.61 0.82 10.29
C LEU A 70 7.11 0.54 10.30
N LEU A 71 6.78 -0.73 10.44
CA LEU A 71 5.42 -1.21 10.55
C LEU A 71 4.79 -0.70 11.86
N ARG A 72 3.80 0.19 11.74
CA ARG A 72 3.14 0.85 12.87
C ARG A 72 1.84 0.15 13.20
N THR A 73 1.58 -0.12 14.47
CA THR A 73 0.28 -0.63 14.91
C THR A 73 -0.72 0.51 15.10
N GLN A 74 -1.97 0.38 14.65
CA GLN A 74 -3.03 1.37 14.92
C GLN A 74 -3.49 1.33 16.39
N GLU A 75 -4.22 2.36 16.81
CA GLU A 75 -4.87 2.39 18.13
C GLU A 75 -5.85 1.21 18.28
N SER A 76 -5.74 0.53 19.41
CA SER A 76 -6.64 -0.51 19.94
C SER A 76 -6.39 -0.56 21.45
N ASN A 77 -7.28 -1.21 22.19
CA ASN A 77 -7.27 -1.32 23.66
C ASN A 77 -6.06 -2.12 24.18
N LEU A 78 -4.86 -1.54 24.07
CA LEU A 78 -3.70 -1.94 24.84
C LEU A 78 -3.55 -0.99 26.02
N SER A 79 -3.65 -1.55 27.21
CA SER A 79 -3.35 -0.89 28.46
C SER A 79 -1.99 -1.37 28.93
N SER A 80 -1.10 -0.46 29.31
CA SER A 80 0.04 -0.84 30.12
C SER A 80 -0.32 -0.73 31.60
N ILE A 81 -0.03 -1.75 32.39
CA ILE A 81 -0.16 -1.70 33.86
C ILE A 81 1.22 -1.43 34.45
N GLN A 82 1.26 -0.58 35.48
CA GLN A 82 2.47 -0.21 36.20
C GLN A 82 2.70 -1.22 37.33
N SER A 83 3.93 -1.69 37.52
CA SER A 83 4.34 -2.25 38.80
C SER A 83 4.47 -1.09 39.79
N GLN A 84 3.58 -1.03 40.78
CA GLN A 84 3.66 -0.06 41.87
C GLN A 84 4.75 -0.44 42.85
N GLU A 85 5.96 0.06 42.65
CA GLU A 85 6.90 0.31 43.76
C GLU A 85 7.45 1.73 43.61
N LYS A 86 7.43 2.47 44.73
CA LYS A 86 7.72 3.90 44.85
C LYS A 86 9.06 4.27 44.19
N GLU A 87 9.00 5.02 43.08
CA GLU A 87 10.11 5.64 42.32
C GLU A 87 11.53 5.12 42.65
N PRO A 88 12.00 4.13 41.87
CA PRO A 88 13.32 4.14 41.25
C PRO A 88 13.16 4.07 39.72
N ILE A 89 14.27 4.15 38.98
CA ILE A 89 14.29 3.99 37.51
C ILE A 89 13.40 2.80 37.11
N ARG A 90 12.36 3.06 36.30
CA ARG A 90 11.46 2.00 35.82
C ARG A 90 12.26 1.01 34.99
N ASP A 91 12.32 -0.25 35.41
CA ASP A 91 13.05 -1.26 34.65
C ASP A 91 12.27 -1.71 33.40
N TYR A 92 10.94 -1.82 33.52
CA TYR A 92 10.07 -2.27 32.44
C TYR A 92 8.62 -1.75 32.51
N TYR A 93 7.90 -1.90 31.40
CA TYR A 93 6.46 -1.72 31.23
C TYR A 93 5.82 -3.10 31.02
N VAL A 94 4.63 -3.33 31.54
CA VAL A 94 3.85 -4.55 31.24
C VAL A 94 2.75 -4.18 30.26
N LEU A 95 2.79 -4.75 29.06
CA LEU A 95 1.77 -4.55 28.03
C LEU A 95 0.75 -5.70 28.07
N ASN A 96 -0.52 -5.33 28.11
CA ASN A 96 -1.65 -6.26 28.06
C ASN A 96 -2.69 -5.79 27.03
N GLY A 97 -3.16 -6.74 26.23
CA GLY A 97 -4.21 -6.54 25.24
C GLY A 97 -3.82 -7.07 23.85
N SER A 98 -4.52 -6.60 22.81
CA SER A 98 -4.23 -7.02 21.44
C SER A 98 -4.35 -5.91 20.41
N LYS A 99 -3.64 -6.05 19.29
CA LYS A 99 -3.69 -5.15 18.12
C LYS A 99 -4.09 -5.97 16.91
N PHE A 100 -5.12 -5.53 16.21
CA PHE A 100 -5.63 -6.24 15.05
C PHE A 100 -5.22 -5.57 13.73
N TRP A 101 -5.28 -6.32 12.63
CA TRP A 101 -4.92 -5.86 11.27
C TRP A 101 -3.46 -5.47 11.06
N ILE A 102 -2.53 -6.13 11.75
CA ILE A 102 -1.12 -5.78 11.68
C ILE A 102 -0.44 -6.52 10.52
N THR A 103 -0.21 -5.79 9.42
CA THR A 103 0.58 -6.26 8.27
C THR A 103 1.95 -6.74 8.73
N ASN A 104 2.51 -7.81 8.17
CA ASN A 104 3.76 -8.44 8.63
C ASN A 104 3.79 -8.89 10.10
N GLY A 105 2.67 -8.85 10.84
CA GLY A 105 2.60 -9.28 12.23
C GLY A 105 3.28 -10.65 12.49
N PRO A 106 2.99 -11.69 11.70
CA PRO A 106 3.62 -13.02 11.88
C PRO A 106 5.13 -13.07 11.57
N ASP A 107 5.63 -12.12 10.78
CA ASP A 107 6.97 -12.16 10.18
C ASP A 107 7.93 -11.14 10.79
N ALA A 108 7.42 -10.08 11.42
CA ALA A 108 8.22 -8.97 11.91
C ALA A 108 9.09 -9.37 13.10
N ASP A 109 10.39 -9.04 13.03
CA ASP A 109 11.32 -9.21 14.16
C ASP A 109 11.18 -8.08 15.19
N VAL A 110 10.79 -6.89 14.73
CA VAL A 110 10.68 -5.67 15.55
C VAL A 110 9.41 -4.90 15.17
N LEU A 111 8.69 -4.44 16.19
CA LEU A 111 7.39 -3.76 16.07
C LEU A 111 7.41 -2.42 16.81
N VAL A 112 6.76 -1.41 16.23
CA VAL A 112 6.41 -0.17 16.92
C VAL A 112 4.98 -0.28 17.44
N VAL A 113 4.84 -0.46 18.75
CA VAL A 113 3.57 -0.69 19.43
C VAL A 113 3.14 0.54 20.19
N TYR A 114 1.91 0.99 19.97
CA TYR A 114 1.31 2.11 20.70
C TYR A 114 0.37 1.59 21.79
N ALA A 115 0.64 1.94 23.03
CA ALA A 115 -0.14 1.51 24.20
C ALA A 115 -0.48 2.70 25.11
N LYS A 116 -1.62 2.60 25.82
CA LYS A 116 -2.04 3.61 26.79
C LYS A 116 -1.24 3.46 28.08
N THR A 117 -0.47 4.49 28.42
CA THR A 117 0.32 4.63 29.66
C THR A 117 -0.36 5.53 30.69
N ALA A 118 -1.23 6.44 30.25
CA ALA A 118 -2.08 7.25 31.12
C ALA A 118 -3.55 7.18 30.64
N PRO A 119 -4.30 6.13 31.01
CA PRO A 119 -5.66 5.89 30.50
C PRO A 119 -6.65 6.99 30.87
N ASN A 120 -6.39 7.74 31.95
CA ASN A 120 -7.23 8.81 32.46
C ASN A 120 -6.76 10.23 32.05
N SER A 121 -5.91 10.33 31.02
CA SER A 121 -5.50 11.63 30.48
C SER A 121 -6.70 12.45 29.99
N GLU A 122 -6.76 13.74 30.34
CA GLU A 122 -7.83 14.67 29.90
C GLU A 122 -8.03 14.65 28.38
N LYS A 123 -6.92 14.52 27.65
CA LYS A 123 -6.88 14.29 26.21
C LYS A 123 -6.43 12.86 25.99
N PRO A 124 -7.32 11.94 25.58
CA PRO A 124 -7.00 10.51 25.47
C PRO A 124 -5.74 10.21 24.64
N GLN A 125 -5.53 10.96 23.55
CA GLN A 125 -4.37 10.83 22.67
C GLN A 125 -3.03 11.20 23.34
N HIS A 126 -3.05 12.02 24.39
CA HIS A 126 -1.86 12.35 25.18
C HIS A 126 -1.59 11.32 26.28
N GLY A 127 -2.40 10.28 26.42
CA GLY A 127 -2.13 9.16 27.33
C GLY A 127 -1.41 7.98 26.69
N ILE A 128 -0.84 8.16 25.49
CA ILE A 128 -0.30 7.10 24.65
C ILE A 128 1.22 7.19 24.56
N SER A 129 1.88 6.06 24.69
CA SER A 129 3.32 5.89 24.48
C SER A 129 3.60 4.94 23.32
N ALA A 130 4.77 5.07 22.71
CA ALA A 130 5.26 4.17 21.67
C ALA A 130 6.38 3.30 22.23
N PHE A 131 6.37 2.01 21.90
CA PHE A 131 7.31 1.02 22.38
C PHE A 131 7.91 0.24 21.22
N ILE A 132 9.18 -0.15 21.35
CA ILE A 132 9.83 -1.14 20.51
C ILE A 132 9.61 -2.52 21.15
N VAL A 133 8.90 -3.41 20.45
CA VAL A 133 8.67 -4.79 20.89
C VAL A 133 9.37 -5.73 19.92
N GLU A 134 10.13 -6.67 20.46
CA GLU A 134 10.85 -7.69 19.69
C GLU A 134 10.07 -9.01 19.71
N LYS A 135 10.18 -9.78 18.62
CA LYS A 135 9.40 -10.99 18.38
C LYS A 135 9.48 -12.05 19.49
N ASP A 136 10.62 -12.15 20.14
CA ASP A 136 10.89 -13.18 21.16
C ASP A 136 10.68 -12.67 22.60
N MET A 137 10.08 -11.49 22.78
CA MET A 137 9.74 -10.99 24.11
C MET A 137 8.71 -11.89 24.79
N GLU A 138 8.99 -12.27 26.03
CA GLU A 138 8.07 -13.05 26.86
C GLU A 138 6.72 -12.33 27.00
N GLY A 139 5.62 -13.05 26.79
CA GLY A 139 4.27 -12.50 26.80
C GLY A 139 3.82 -11.86 25.48
N PHE A 140 4.68 -11.77 24.47
CA PHE A 140 4.29 -11.35 23.12
C PHE A 140 4.08 -12.56 22.20
N SER A 141 2.99 -12.54 21.42
CA SER A 141 2.73 -13.54 20.39
C SER A 141 1.87 -12.96 19.25
N THR A 142 1.68 -13.74 18.19
CA THR A 142 0.89 -13.33 17.01
C THR A 142 -0.24 -14.31 16.76
N GLY A 143 -1.41 -13.79 16.37
CA GLY A 143 -2.52 -14.60 15.90
C GLY A 143 -2.24 -15.26 14.54
N LYS A 144 -3.17 -16.11 14.08
CA LYS A 144 -3.08 -16.72 12.74
C LYS A 144 -3.14 -15.65 11.64
N LYS A 145 -2.49 -15.93 10.51
CA LYS A 145 -2.63 -15.12 9.28
C LYS A 145 -4.10 -15.02 8.89
N LEU A 146 -4.57 -13.80 8.67
CA LEU A 146 -5.93 -13.52 8.21
C LEU A 146 -6.10 -13.86 6.73
N ASP A 147 -7.19 -14.57 6.38
CA ASP A 147 -7.60 -14.80 4.99
C ASP A 147 -8.40 -13.59 4.48
N LYS A 148 -7.72 -12.73 3.71
CA LYS A 148 -8.25 -11.46 3.22
C LYS A 148 -8.78 -11.61 1.79
N MET A 149 -9.71 -10.75 1.40
CA MET A 149 -10.19 -10.63 0.02
C MET A 149 -9.04 -10.36 -0.97
N GLY A 150 -8.21 -9.36 -0.68
CA GLY A 150 -7.05 -8.94 -1.48
C GLY A 150 -5.78 -8.85 -0.67
N MET A 151 -4.67 -8.53 -1.33
CA MET A 151 -3.33 -8.45 -0.74
C MET A 151 -2.96 -9.73 0.04
N ARG A 152 -3.33 -10.89 -0.50
CA ARG A 152 -3.19 -12.19 0.17
C ARG A 152 -1.73 -12.63 0.36
N GLY A 153 -0.83 -12.10 -0.46
CA GLY A 153 0.62 -12.26 -0.32
C GLY A 153 1.19 -11.47 0.87
N SER A 154 0.50 -10.43 1.34
CA SER A 154 0.86 -9.70 2.55
C SER A 154 0.31 -10.46 3.76
N ASN A 155 1.18 -10.94 4.63
CA ASN A 155 0.75 -11.51 5.89
C ASN A 155 0.16 -10.40 6.78
N THR A 156 -0.91 -10.72 7.49
CA THR A 156 -1.58 -9.80 8.42
C THR A 156 -2.13 -10.65 9.54
N SER A 157 -1.93 -10.24 10.78
CA SER A 157 -2.44 -10.96 11.94
C SER A 157 -2.82 -10.00 13.07
N GLU A 158 -3.38 -10.59 14.11
CA GLU A 158 -3.39 -9.99 15.43
C GLU A 158 -1.98 -10.06 16.06
N LEU A 159 -1.68 -9.07 16.90
CA LEU A 159 -0.62 -9.11 17.89
C LEU A 159 -1.26 -9.26 19.27
N ILE A 160 -0.72 -10.14 20.09
CA ILE A 160 -1.27 -10.52 21.39
C ILE A 160 -0.20 -10.24 22.45
N PHE A 161 -0.59 -9.56 23.52
CA PHE A 161 0.27 -9.19 24.63
C PHE A 161 -0.38 -9.68 25.94
N GLU A 162 0.27 -10.65 26.58
CA GLU A 162 -0.14 -11.27 27.83
C GLU A 162 1.00 -11.11 28.83
N ASP A 163 0.86 -10.11 29.72
CA ASP A 163 1.89 -9.71 30.68
C ASP A 163 3.27 -9.48 30.04
N CYS A 164 3.27 -8.96 28.81
CA CYS A 164 4.48 -8.74 28.02
C CYS A 164 5.38 -7.68 28.66
N LYS A 165 6.55 -8.08 29.17
CA LYS A 165 7.51 -7.18 29.82
C LYS A 165 8.41 -6.50 28.80
N VAL A 166 8.18 -5.20 28.59
CA VAL A 166 8.97 -4.36 27.67
C VAL A 166 9.94 -3.50 28.48
N PRO A 167 11.27 -3.61 28.28
CA PRO A 167 12.24 -2.79 29.00
C PRO A 167 11.97 -1.30 28.84
N ALA A 168 12.20 -0.48 29.87
CA ALA A 168 11.93 0.96 29.77
C ALA A 168 12.79 1.67 28.71
N LYS A 169 13.99 1.16 28.41
CA LYS A 169 14.84 1.63 27.31
C LYS A 169 14.21 1.44 25.91
N ASN A 170 13.21 0.58 25.78
CA ASN A 170 12.48 0.34 24.53
C ASN A 170 11.32 1.35 24.33
N LEU A 171 11.14 2.30 25.24
CA LEU A 171 10.25 3.44 25.04
C LEU A 171 10.78 4.31 23.89
N LEU A 172 10.00 4.42 22.81
CA LEU A 172 10.35 5.24 21.66
C LEU A 172 9.88 6.69 21.90
N GLY A 173 10.85 7.57 22.19
CA GLY A 173 10.59 8.96 22.54
C GLY A 173 10.31 9.14 24.03
N LYS A 174 9.28 9.92 24.37
CA LYS A 174 8.91 10.19 25.78
C LYS A 174 7.58 9.53 26.11
N GLU A 175 7.42 9.15 27.38
CA GLU A 175 6.15 8.62 27.90
C GLU A 175 5.05 9.65 27.65
N ASN A 176 3.86 9.17 27.29
CA ASN A 176 2.67 9.98 26.96
C ASN A 176 2.86 10.89 25.72
N ARG A 177 3.92 10.68 24.92
CA ARG A 177 4.19 11.41 23.67
C ARG A 177 4.13 10.55 22.41
N GLY A 178 3.59 9.33 22.51
CA GLY A 178 3.44 8.40 21.38
C GLY A 178 2.61 8.96 20.22
N VAL A 179 1.61 9.82 20.49
CA VAL A 179 0.83 10.47 19.42
C VAL A 179 1.70 11.32 18.49
N TYR A 180 2.75 11.97 18.98
CA TYR A 180 3.63 12.77 18.14
C TYR A 180 4.51 11.88 17.25
N VAL A 181 4.95 10.74 17.78
CA VAL A 181 5.65 9.71 17.00
C VAL A 181 4.74 9.19 15.88
N LEU A 182 3.49 8.87 16.21
CA LEU A 182 2.49 8.42 15.23
C LEU A 182 2.28 9.47 14.13
N MET A 183 1.98 10.71 14.51
CA MET A 183 1.64 11.79 13.58
C MET A 183 2.82 12.22 12.70
N SER A 184 4.07 12.08 13.15
CA SER A 184 5.26 12.51 12.40
C SER A 184 5.43 11.87 11.00
N GLY A 185 4.81 10.71 10.76
CA GLY A 185 5.01 9.94 9.52
C GLY A 185 3.75 9.68 8.70
N LEU A 186 2.56 10.05 9.19
CA LEU A 186 1.31 9.66 8.52
C LEU A 186 1.13 10.29 7.14
N ASP A 187 1.63 11.50 6.92
CA ASP A 187 1.52 12.17 5.62
C ASP A 187 2.44 11.52 4.57
N PHE A 188 3.67 11.16 4.97
CA PHE A 188 4.57 10.37 4.14
C PHE A 188 4.00 8.99 3.83
N GLU A 189 3.46 8.30 4.84
CA GLU A 189 2.83 6.99 4.67
C GLU A 189 1.70 7.05 3.63
N ARG A 190 0.81 8.05 3.74
CA ARG A 190 -0.29 8.26 2.78
C ARG A 190 0.22 8.50 1.36
N LEU A 191 1.22 9.38 1.20
CA LEU A 191 1.81 9.67 -0.09
C LEU A 191 2.42 8.41 -0.72
N VAL A 192 3.27 7.69 0.03
CA VAL A 192 3.93 6.47 -0.47
C VAL A 192 2.90 5.41 -0.82
N LEU A 193 1.86 5.27 -0.01
CA LEU A 193 0.80 4.30 -0.24
C LEU A 193 0.02 4.57 -1.54
N ALA A 194 -0.06 5.83 -2.00
CA ALA A 194 -0.74 6.20 -3.25
C ALA A 194 -0.04 5.67 -4.51
N ALA A 195 1.22 5.25 -4.43
CA ALA A 195 1.90 4.56 -5.52
C ALA A 195 1.30 3.19 -5.84
N GLY A 196 0.78 2.49 -4.83
CA GLY A 196 0.17 1.17 -4.98
C GLY A 196 -1.02 1.15 -5.94
N PRO A 197 -2.06 1.99 -5.73
CA PRO A 197 -3.19 2.12 -6.65
C PRO A 197 -2.76 2.49 -8.08
N VAL A 198 -1.78 3.38 -8.24
CA VAL A 198 -1.25 3.73 -9.58
C VAL A 198 -0.60 2.54 -10.28
N GLY A 199 0.15 1.72 -9.54
CA GLY A 199 0.73 0.48 -10.07
C GLY A 199 -0.35 -0.55 -10.47
N LEU A 200 -1.39 -0.71 -9.65
CA LEU A 200 -2.53 -1.59 -9.96
C LEU A 200 -3.28 -1.11 -11.20
N MET A 201 -3.48 0.21 -11.35
CA MET A 201 -4.11 0.78 -12.53
C MET A 201 -3.29 0.54 -13.79
N GLN A 202 -1.97 0.74 -13.74
CA GLN A 202 -1.09 0.46 -14.87
C GLN A 202 -1.18 -1.02 -15.28
N ALA A 203 -1.04 -1.95 -14.33
CA ALA A 203 -1.13 -3.37 -14.60
C ALA A 203 -2.49 -3.74 -15.23
N CYS A 204 -3.58 -3.14 -14.74
CA CYS A 204 -4.91 -3.37 -15.29
C CYS A 204 -5.03 -2.87 -16.74
N CYS A 205 -4.53 -1.67 -17.05
CA CYS A 205 -4.48 -1.15 -18.42
C CYS A 205 -3.67 -2.06 -19.34
N ASP A 206 -2.49 -2.52 -18.90
CA ASP A 206 -1.62 -3.39 -19.71
C ASP A 206 -2.36 -4.67 -20.13
N ILE A 207 -2.98 -5.35 -19.16
CA ILE A 207 -3.75 -6.57 -19.39
C ILE A 207 -4.98 -6.31 -20.26
N ALA A 208 -5.76 -5.27 -19.93
CA ALA A 208 -7.03 -4.99 -20.60
C ALA A 208 -6.82 -4.53 -22.04
N PHE A 209 -5.83 -3.68 -22.29
CA PHE A 209 -5.55 -3.15 -23.61
C PHE A 209 -4.96 -4.24 -24.51
N GLU A 210 -4.02 -5.06 -24.01
CA GLU A 210 -3.52 -6.20 -24.76
C GLU A 210 -4.67 -7.15 -25.15
N TYR A 211 -5.51 -7.52 -24.19
CA TYR A 211 -6.66 -8.38 -24.45
C TYR A 211 -7.63 -7.78 -25.47
N ALA A 212 -7.91 -6.48 -25.37
CA ALA A 212 -8.80 -5.79 -26.29
C ALA A 212 -8.30 -5.84 -27.75
N HIS A 213 -6.99 -5.80 -27.97
CA HIS A 213 -6.39 -5.86 -29.30
C HIS A 213 -6.21 -7.30 -29.82
N ALA A 214 -6.18 -8.31 -28.93
CA ALA A 214 -6.06 -9.72 -29.31
C ALA A 214 -7.42 -10.41 -29.51
N ARG A 215 -8.41 -10.15 -28.64
CA ARG A 215 -9.73 -10.81 -28.65
C ARG A 215 -10.55 -10.31 -29.83
N LYS A 216 -11.11 -11.24 -30.62
CA LYS A 216 -12.03 -10.94 -31.72
C LYS A 216 -13.48 -11.23 -31.36
N GLN A 217 -14.38 -10.34 -31.76
CA GLN A 217 -15.82 -10.57 -31.89
C GLN A 217 -16.29 -9.94 -33.20
N PHE A 218 -17.32 -10.50 -33.82
CA PHE A 218 -17.83 -10.05 -35.13
C PHE A 218 -16.67 -9.74 -36.12
N ASP A 219 -15.74 -10.70 -36.21
CA ASP A 219 -14.56 -10.72 -37.10
C ASP A 219 -13.52 -9.62 -36.95
N LYS A 220 -13.58 -8.80 -35.89
CA LYS A 220 -12.57 -7.76 -35.61
C LYS A 220 -12.13 -7.72 -34.15
N PRO A 221 -10.93 -7.20 -33.86
CA PRO A 221 -10.48 -6.99 -32.49
C PRO A 221 -11.46 -6.11 -31.70
N ILE A 222 -11.76 -6.47 -30.46
CA ILE A 222 -12.76 -5.74 -29.66
C ILE A 222 -12.33 -4.30 -29.36
N GLY A 223 -11.02 -4.02 -29.36
CA GLY A 223 -10.45 -2.68 -29.22
C GLY A 223 -10.83 -1.71 -30.35
N THR A 224 -11.43 -2.20 -31.45
CA THR A 224 -11.92 -1.36 -32.56
C THR A 224 -13.38 -0.91 -32.40
N TYR A 225 -14.09 -1.39 -31.38
CA TYR A 225 -15.45 -0.93 -31.10
C TYR A 225 -15.43 0.37 -30.29
N GLN A 226 -16.25 1.33 -30.70
CA GLN A 226 -16.26 2.69 -30.14
C GLN A 226 -16.45 2.71 -28.62
N LEU A 227 -17.31 1.85 -28.05
CA LEU A 227 -17.51 1.79 -26.60
C LEU A 227 -16.30 1.20 -25.84
N ILE A 228 -15.55 0.29 -26.46
CA ILE A 228 -14.29 -0.21 -25.90
C ILE A 228 -13.22 0.88 -26.01
N GLN A 229 -13.14 1.60 -27.14
CA GLN A 229 -12.22 2.73 -27.31
C GLN A 229 -12.48 3.84 -26.29
N ALA A 230 -13.75 4.21 -26.07
CA ALA A 230 -14.13 5.19 -25.05
C ALA A 230 -13.68 4.74 -23.66
N LYS A 231 -13.94 3.48 -23.30
CA LYS A 231 -13.50 2.92 -22.01
C LYS A 231 -11.97 2.93 -21.87
N MET A 232 -11.22 2.52 -22.90
CA MET A 232 -9.76 2.57 -22.89
C MET A 232 -9.24 4.01 -22.75
N ALA A 233 -9.89 4.98 -23.39
CA ALA A 233 -9.54 6.40 -23.27
C ALA A 233 -9.77 6.92 -21.83
N ASP A 234 -10.89 6.58 -21.21
CA ASP A 234 -11.19 6.95 -19.81
C ASP A 234 -10.19 6.31 -18.83
N MET A 235 -9.84 5.04 -19.04
CA MET A 235 -8.83 4.34 -18.25
C MET A 235 -7.45 5.00 -18.39
N TYR A 236 -7.02 5.28 -19.64
CA TYR A 236 -5.73 5.92 -19.92
C TYR A 236 -5.62 7.32 -19.31
N THR A 237 -6.64 8.14 -19.48
CA THR A 237 -6.64 9.52 -18.95
C THR A 237 -6.71 9.53 -17.43
N THR A 238 -7.53 8.67 -16.82
CA THR A 238 -7.60 8.50 -15.36
C THR A 238 -6.25 8.10 -14.77
N LEU A 239 -5.58 7.11 -15.36
CA LEU A 239 -4.25 6.67 -14.92
C LEU A 239 -3.23 7.82 -14.97
N ASN A 240 -3.21 8.59 -16.07
CA ASN A 240 -2.29 9.71 -16.21
C ASN A 240 -2.59 10.85 -15.23
N ALA A 241 -3.86 11.15 -14.96
CA ALA A 241 -4.25 12.12 -13.95
C ALA A 241 -3.77 11.68 -12.55
N CYS A 242 -4.01 10.43 -12.17
CA CYS A 242 -3.59 9.88 -10.87
C CYS A 242 -2.07 9.88 -10.73
N ARG A 243 -1.33 9.45 -11.77
CA ARG A 243 0.13 9.47 -11.79
C ARG A 243 0.69 10.88 -11.66
N SER A 244 0.10 11.84 -12.37
CA SER A 244 0.54 13.24 -12.32
C SER A 244 0.31 13.84 -10.94
N TYR A 245 -0.83 13.57 -10.31
CA TYR A 245 -1.12 14.01 -8.96
C TYR A 245 -0.10 13.40 -7.97
N LEU A 246 0.11 12.08 -8.01
CA LEU A 246 1.10 11.38 -7.19
C LEU A 246 2.49 12.00 -7.28
N TYR A 247 3.03 12.14 -8.49
CA TYR A 247 4.38 12.63 -8.67
C TYR A 247 4.52 14.13 -8.39
N THR A 248 3.45 14.91 -8.58
CA THR A 248 3.47 16.33 -8.20
C THR A 248 3.51 16.48 -6.68
N THR A 249 2.70 15.72 -5.94
CA THR A 249 2.72 15.72 -4.47
C THR A 249 4.05 15.20 -3.93
N ALA A 250 4.59 14.12 -4.51
CA ALA A 250 5.90 13.59 -4.13
C ALA A 250 7.02 14.61 -4.34
N LYS A 251 7.05 15.30 -5.49
CA LYS A 251 8.03 16.35 -5.79
C LYS A 251 7.95 17.54 -4.83
N ALA A 252 6.76 17.85 -4.29
CA ALA A 252 6.61 18.87 -3.25
C ALA A 252 7.20 18.38 -1.92
N VAL A 253 6.91 17.14 -1.54
CA VAL A 253 7.45 16.51 -0.33
C VAL A 253 8.98 16.38 -0.37
N ASP A 254 9.58 16.03 -1.51
CA ASP A 254 11.04 16.00 -1.71
C ASP A 254 11.71 17.37 -1.47
N LYS A 255 10.93 18.45 -1.59
CA LYS A 255 11.37 19.82 -1.30
C LYS A 255 11.03 20.27 0.12
N ASN A 256 10.64 19.34 1.00
CA ASN A 256 10.13 19.58 2.35
C ASN A 256 8.85 20.44 2.39
N ILE A 257 8.07 20.48 1.30
CA ILE A 257 6.76 21.13 1.26
C ILE A 257 5.71 20.04 1.50
N ILE A 258 5.43 19.78 2.78
CA ILE A 258 4.50 18.75 3.21
C ILE A 258 3.13 19.37 3.44
N SER A 259 2.13 18.85 2.74
CA SER A 259 0.75 19.30 2.83
C SER A 259 -0.15 18.12 3.21
N ASN A 260 -0.77 18.22 4.38
CA ASN A 260 -1.65 17.18 4.91
C ASN A 260 -2.81 16.89 3.95
N LYS A 261 -3.43 17.95 3.40
CA LYS A 261 -4.53 17.81 2.43
C LYS A 261 -4.09 17.18 1.11
N ASP A 262 -2.88 17.49 0.62
CA ASP A 262 -2.42 16.95 -0.66
C ASP A 262 -2.03 15.48 -0.50
N CYS A 263 -1.39 15.11 0.61
CA CYS A 263 -1.09 13.71 0.93
C CYS A 263 -2.36 12.88 1.14
N ALA A 264 -3.37 13.42 1.82
CA ALA A 264 -4.67 12.75 1.97
C ALA A 264 -5.47 12.69 0.66
N GLY A 265 -5.44 13.77 -0.14
CA GLY A 265 -6.14 13.89 -1.41
C GLY A 265 -5.63 12.94 -2.47
N VAL A 266 -4.32 12.76 -2.56
CA VAL A 266 -3.73 11.90 -3.60
C VAL A 266 -4.04 10.42 -3.39
N ILE A 267 -3.91 9.91 -2.15
CA ILE A 267 -4.29 8.52 -1.85
C ILE A 267 -5.79 8.30 -1.97
N LEU A 268 -6.62 9.26 -1.54
CA LEU A 268 -8.07 9.21 -1.70
C LEU A 268 -8.44 9.03 -3.19
N TYR A 269 -7.93 9.92 -4.04
CA TYR A 269 -8.28 9.91 -5.46
C TYR A 269 -7.74 8.67 -6.17
N CYS A 270 -6.47 8.32 -5.94
CA CYS A 270 -5.85 7.18 -6.60
C CYS A 270 -6.49 5.84 -6.17
N ALA A 271 -6.84 5.69 -4.89
CA ALA A 271 -7.46 4.46 -4.39
C ALA A 271 -8.83 4.20 -5.04
N GLU A 272 -9.73 5.19 -5.03
CA GLU A 272 -11.08 5.03 -5.59
C GLU A 272 -11.03 4.84 -7.12
N LYS A 273 -10.13 5.57 -7.80
CA LYS A 273 -9.92 5.39 -9.25
C LYS A 273 -9.34 4.03 -9.60
N ALA A 274 -8.46 3.46 -8.77
CA ALA A 274 -7.93 2.12 -9.02
C ALA A 274 -9.01 1.04 -8.95
N THR A 275 -9.92 1.11 -7.97
CA THR A 275 -11.04 0.18 -7.88
C THR A 275 -11.94 0.27 -9.11
N GLN A 276 -12.33 1.49 -9.51
CA GLN A 276 -13.16 1.70 -10.70
C GLN A 276 -12.46 1.19 -11.98
N LEU A 277 -11.19 1.54 -12.17
CA LEU A 277 -10.43 1.13 -13.35
C LEU A 277 -10.25 -0.39 -13.41
N CYS A 278 -10.06 -1.06 -12.27
CA CYS A 278 -10.02 -2.53 -12.21
C CYS A 278 -11.36 -3.18 -12.58
N LEU A 279 -12.50 -2.57 -12.21
CA LEU A 279 -13.83 -3.02 -12.67
C LEU A 279 -13.96 -2.89 -14.19
N ASP A 280 -13.49 -1.78 -14.76
CA ASP A 280 -13.49 -1.55 -16.20
C ASP A 280 -12.61 -2.57 -16.94
N GLY A 281 -11.44 -2.91 -16.38
CA GLY A 281 -10.59 -3.98 -16.92
C GLY A 281 -11.28 -5.34 -16.94
N ILE A 282 -11.97 -5.72 -15.85
CA ILE A 282 -12.79 -6.95 -15.82
C ILE A 282 -13.85 -6.90 -16.92
N GLN A 283 -14.52 -5.76 -17.10
CA GLN A 283 -15.56 -5.59 -18.11
C GLN A 283 -15.03 -5.73 -19.54
N ILE A 284 -13.82 -5.25 -19.84
CA ILE A 284 -13.17 -5.42 -21.15
C ILE A 284 -12.87 -6.90 -21.43
N LEU A 285 -12.43 -7.66 -20.42
CA LEU A 285 -12.16 -9.09 -20.57
C LEU A 285 -13.44 -9.94 -20.62
N GLY A 286 -14.57 -9.42 -20.13
CA GLY A 286 -15.84 -10.14 -20.04
C GLY A 286 -15.75 -11.33 -19.09
N GLY A 287 -16.25 -12.50 -19.49
CA GLY A 287 -16.22 -13.71 -18.65
C GLY A 287 -14.81 -14.12 -18.21
N ASN A 288 -13.80 -13.89 -19.08
CA ASN A 288 -12.40 -14.14 -18.74
C ASN A 288 -11.90 -13.23 -17.61
N GLY A 289 -12.45 -12.01 -17.49
CA GLY A 289 -12.10 -11.09 -16.43
C GLY A 289 -12.64 -11.49 -15.06
N TYR A 290 -13.66 -12.35 -15.04
CA TYR A 290 -14.38 -12.78 -13.84
C TYR A 290 -13.83 -14.08 -13.22
N ILE A 291 -13.08 -14.87 -14.00
CA ILE A 291 -12.44 -16.11 -13.53
C ILE A 291 -11.00 -15.86 -13.08
N ASN A 292 -10.43 -16.81 -12.33
CA ASN A 292 -9.09 -16.67 -11.74
C ASN A 292 -7.94 -17.03 -12.68
N ASP A 293 -8.23 -17.48 -13.90
CA ASP A 293 -7.22 -17.73 -14.94
C ASP A 293 -6.59 -16.42 -15.44
N TYR A 294 -7.28 -15.29 -15.24
CA TYR A 294 -6.79 -13.95 -15.52
C TYR A 294 -6.56 -13.17 -14.23
N PRO A 295 -5.52 -12.32 -14.17
CA PRO A 295 -5.17 -11.58 -12.95
C PRO A 295 -6.12 -10.43 -12.61
N THR A 296 -7.09 -10.08 -13.45
CA THR A 296 -7.98 -8.91 -13.27
C THR A 296 -8.80 -8.97 -11.98
N SER A 297 -9.32 -10.15 -11.63
CA SER A 297 -10.06 -10.34 -10.37
C SER A 297 -9.15 -10.11 -9.14
N ARG A 298 -7.86 -10.48 -9.24
CA ARG A 298 -6.85 -10.21 -8.21
C ARG A 298 -6.60 -8.71 -8.08
N LEU A 299 -6.42 -8.00 -9.20
CA LEU A 299 -6.17 -6.56 -9.19
C LEU A 299 -7.32 -5.79 -8.52
N LEU A 300 -8.58 -6.13 -8.82
CA LEU A 300 -9.74 -5.54 -8.15
C LEU A 300 -9.74 -5.79 -6.63
N ARG A 301 -9.53 -7.04 -6.22
CA ARG A 301 -9.49 -7.41 -4.80
C ARG A 301 -8.37 -6.69 -4.06
N ASP A 302 -7.21 -6.53 -4.68
CA ASP A 302 -6.07 -5.83 -4.14
C ASP A 302 -6.32 -4.31 -4.07
N ALA A 303 -6.93 -3.71 -5.10
CA ALA A 303 -7.25 -2.27 -5.14
C ALA A 303 -8.13 -1.82 -3.98
N LYS A 304 -9.12 -2.65 -3.60
CA LYS A 304 -10.10 -2.26 -2.59
C LYS A 304 -9.49 -1.95 -1.21
N LEU A 305 -8.36 -2.57 -0.85
CA LEU A 305 -7.71 -2.30 0.43
C LEU A 305 -7.32 -0.83 0.59
N TYR A 306 -6.94 -0.16 -0.50
CA TYR A 306 -6.45 1.21 -0.44
C TYR A 306 -7.50 2.24 -0.08
N GLU A 307 -8.79 1.90 -0.15
CA GLU A 307 -9.90 2.74 0.34
C GLU A 307 -10.12 2.60 1.85
N ILE A 308 -9.53 1.58 2.49
CA ILE A 308 -9.81 1.18 3.87
C ILE A 308 -8.56 1.35 4.74
N GLY A 309 -7.43 0.77 4.30
CA GLY A 309 -6.16 0.77 5.03
C GLY A 309 -5.55 2.17 5.18
N ALA A 310 -4.75 2.35 6.24
CA ALA A 310 -4.06 3.61 6.57
C ALA A 310 -4.96 4.86 6.59
N GLY A 311 -6.22 4.68 6.99
CA GLY A 311 -7.26 5.71 7.06
C GLY A 311 -8.21 5.60 5.88
N THR A 312 -9.52 5.52 6.16
CA THR A 312 -10.53 5.29 5.13
C THR A 312 -10.69 6.51 4.20
N SER A 313 -11.34 6.30 3.06
CA SER A 313 -11.71 7.39 2.15
C SER A 313 -12.49 8.52 2.85
N GLU A 314 -13.37 8.20 3.80
CA GLU A 314 -14.15 9.18 4.56
C GLU A 314 -13.24 9.99 5.51
N VAL A 315 -12.32 9.32 6.20
CA VAL A 315 -11.36 10.00 7.08
C VAL A 315 -10.48 10.95 6.27
N ARG A 316 -10.04 10.55 5.07
CA ARG A 316 -9.25 11.42 4.18
C ARG A 316 -10.05 12.64 3.72
N ARG A 317 -11.33 12.47 3.36
CA ARG A 317 -12.23 13.59 3.04
C ARG A 317 -12.35 14.56 4.22
N LEU A 318 -12.47 14.05 5.44
CA LEU A 318 -12.52 14.85 6.65
C LEU A 318 -11.21 15.63 6.89
N LEU A 319 -10.04 15.02 6.66
CA LEU A 319 -8.74 15.71 6.75
C LEU A 319 -8.62 16.84 5.71
N ILE A 320 -9.02 16.57 4.47
CA ILE A 320 -9.02 17.57 3.39
C ILE A 320 -9.95 18.73 3.75
N GLY A 321 -11.18 18.43 4.17
CA GLY A 321 -12.17 19.45 4.55
C GLY A 321 -11.70 20.33 5.72
N ARG A 322 -11.11 19.73 6.76
CA ARG A 322 -10.53 20.48 7.89
C ARG A 322 -9.38 21.39 7.46
N SER A 323 -8.50 20.89 6.59
CA SER A 323 -7.38 21.69 6.07
C SER A 323 -7.86 22.88 5.25
N LEU A 324 -8.87 22.67 4.39
CA LEU A 324 -9.50 23.76 3.64
C LEU A 324 -10.13 24.80 4.58
N ASN A 325 -10.89 24.38 5.59
CA ASN A 325 -11.46 25.31 6.57
C ASN A 325 -10.39 26.16 7.26
N ALA A 326 -9.27 25.54 7.66
CA ALA A 326 -8.17 26.23 8.31
C ALA A 326 -7.52 27.30 7.41
N GLU A 327 -7.41 27.06 6.10
CA GLU A 327 -6.91 28.04 5.12
C GLU A 327 -7.77 29.31 5.04
N TYR A 328 -9.06 29.19 5.35
CA TYR A 328 -10.01 30.30 5.41
C TYR A 328 -10.29 30.78 6.85
N GLY A 329 -9.46 30.41 7.82
CA GLY A 329 -9.57 30.87 9.21
C GLY A 329 -10.71 30.24 10.01
N ILE A 330 -11.39 29.22 9.47
CA ILE A 330 -12.47 28.50 10.16
C ILE A 330 -11.83 27.36 10.97
N LYS A 331 -11.88 27.45 12.30
CA LYS A 331 -11.42 26.38 13.20
C LYS A 331 -12.60 25.46 13.54
N SER A 332 -12.45 24.17 13.24
CA SER A 332 -13.41 23.10 13.58
C SER A 332 -13.13 22.46 14.93
#